data_AF-A0A924LGT5-F1
#
_entry.id   AF-A0A924LGT5-F1
#
_cell.length_a   1.000
_cell.length_b   1.000
_cell.length_c   1.000
_cell.angle_alpha   90.00
_cell.angle_beta   90.00
_cell.angle_gamma   90.00
#
_symmetry.space_group_name_H-M   'P 1'
#
loop_
_entity.id
_entity.type
_entity.pdbx_description
1 polymer ?
#
loop_
_entity_poly.entity_id
_entity_poly.type
_entity_poly.pdbx_seq_one_letter_code
_entity_poly.pdbx_strand_id
1 'polypeptide(L)'
;GMPEMLDPTSRITTLCRERGIVVGLMTDARFSGGSVGLVIGHVGPEAALGGPIALLEDGDEIVADLGTNELNCTALEDAATRARRQAAWDRAVAENGGTHPNCGVADTRLLHRARLTAVPAIRGGGLHPNRQVWVRAPRVAERSGFVPGNRFRPEASKAF
;
A
#
# COMPACT_ATOMS: atom_id res chain seq x y z
N GLY A 1 11.42 -0.74 -4.87
CA GLY A 1 11.92 -1.35 -3.61
C GLY A 1 11.25 -0.79 -2.37
N MET A 2 10.02 -0.25 -2.47
CA MET A 2 9.21 0.19 -1.34
C MET A 2 9.96 1.05 -0.31
N PRO A 3 10.52 2.22 -0.72
CA PRO A 3 11.33 3.06 0.17
C PRO A 3 10.51 3.54 1.37
N GLU A 4 11.22 3.85 2.46
CA GLU A 4 10.61 4.45 3.65
C GLU A 4 10.74 5.97 3.58
N MET A 5 9.61 6.67 3.74
CA MET A 5 9.52 8.12 3.58
C MET A 5 9.38 8.82 4.93
N LEU A 6 10.48 9.38 5.46
CA LEU A 6 10.51 10.22 6.68
C LEU A 6 10.47 11.72 6.35
N ASP A 7 11.19 12.14 5.32
CA ASP A 7 11.28 13.56 4.95
C ASP A 7 9.91 14.15 4.53
N PRO A 8 9.09 13.45 3.72
CA PRO A 8 7.76 13.97 3.39
C PRO A 8 6.83 14.05 4.60
N THR A 9 6.84 13.04 5.49
CA THR A 9 5.95 12.99 6.65
C THR A 9 6.28 14.09 7.65
N SER A 10 7.57 14.32 7.94
CA SER A 10 8.00 15.39 8.86
C SER A 10 7.65 16.79 8.35
N ARG A 11 7.86 17.07 7.06
CA ARG A 11 7.51 18.36 6.44
C ARG A 11 6.00 18.61 6.45
N ILE A 12 5.20 17.63 6.04
CA ILE A 12 3.74 17.76 6.03
C ILE A 12 3.20 17.94 7.45
N THR A 13 3.72 17.16 8.41
CA THR A 13 3.34 17.28 9.83
C THR A 13 3.59 18.70 10.35
N THR A 14 4.73 19.28 10.01
CA THR A 14 5.09 20.65 10.42
C THR A 14 4.10 21.67 9.84
N LEU A 15 3.86 21.61 8.52
CA LEU A 15 2.91 22.50 7.84
C LEU A 15 1.49 22.39 8.41
N CYS A 16 1.05 21.17 8.73
CA CYS A 16 -0.27 20.94 9.29
C CYS A 16 -0.42 21.56 10.68
N ARG A 17 0.62 21.45 11.52
CA ARG A 17 0.65 22.11 12.84
C ARG A 17 0.64 23.62 12.72
N GLU A 18 1.44 24.18 11.81
CA GLU A 18 1.50 25.63 11.57
C GLU A 18 0.16 26.20 11.09
N ARG A 19 -0.56 25.46 10.24
CA ARG A 19 -1.84 25.88 9.68
C ARG A 19 -3.07 25.44 10.50
N GLY A 20 -2.86 24.64 11.55
CA GLY A 20 -3.96 24.07 12.34
C GLY A 20 -4.88 23.15 11.54
N ILE A 21 -4.36 22.45 10.53
CA ILE A 21 -5.12 21.54 9.67
C ILE A 21 -4.74 20.08 9.94
N VAL A 22 -5.59 19.15 9.51
CA VAL A 22 -5.33 17.70 9.55
C VAL A 22 -5.45 17.15 8.15
N VAL A 23 -4.52 16.28 7.77
CA VAL A 23 -4.52 15.61 6.46
C VAL A 23 -4.30 14.10 6.64
N GLY A 24 -4.87 13.32 5.71
CA GLY A 24 -4.55 11.90 5.55
C GLY A 24 -3.42 11.72 4.54
N LEU A 25 -2.51 10.78 4.81
CA LEU A 25 -1.42 10.41 3.92
C LEU A 25 -1.52 8.92 3.56
N MET A 26 -1.35 8.62 2.27
CA MET A 26 -1.44 7.26 1.75
C MET A 26 -0.31 7.00 0.74
N THR A 27 0.23 5.78 0.75
CA THR A 27 1.22 5.32 -0.24
C THR A 27 1.20 3.80 -0.40
N ASP A 28 1.56 3.32 -1.59
CA ASP A 28 1.90 1.91 -1.84
C ASP A 28 3.30 1.53 -1.32
N ALA A 29 4.06 2.51 -0.82
CA ALA A 29 5.35 2.34 -0.17
C ALA A 29 5.23 2.31 1.38
N ARG A 30 6.22 2.88 2.07
CA ARG A 30 6.28 2.98 3.53
C ARG A 30 6.43 4.41 3.99
N PHE A 31 5.87 4.70 5.16
CA PHE A 31 6.13 5.93 5.89
C PHE A 31 6.99 5.66 7.14
N SER A 32 7.81 6.63 7.50
CA SER A 32 8.49 6.67 8.80
C SER A 32 8.00 7.87 9.61
N GLY A 33 7.93 7.71 10.93
CA GLY A 33 7.52 8.75 11.87
C GLY A 33 6.00 8.94 11.99
N GLY A 34 5.56 9.41 13.16
CA GLY A 34 4.16 9.74 13.42
C GLY A 34 3.77 11.09 12.81
N SER A 35 2.61 11.14 12.16
CA SER A 35 2.01 12.37 11.61
C SER A 35 0.94 12.94 12.54
N VAL A 36 0.43 14.13 12.20
CA VAL A 36 -0.74 14.77 12.86
C VAL A 36 -2.09 14.14 12.50
N GLY A 37 -2.13 13.20 11.55
CA GLY A 37 -3.35 12.60 11.05
C GLY A 37 -3.18 11.13 10.65
N LEU A 38 -4.07 10.63 9.80
CA LEU A 38 -4.07 9.24 9.34
C LEU A 38 -2.91 9.00 8.36
N VAL A 39 -2.13 7.94 8.59
CA VAL A 39 -0.99 7.55 7.73
C VAL A 39 -1.14 6.09 7.36
N ILE A 40 -1.31 5.82 6.07
CA ILE A 40 -1.56 4.48 5.53
C ILE A 40 -0.44 4.14 4.55
N GLY A 41 0.37 3.14 4.90
CA GLY A 41 1.36 2.54 4.01
C GLY A 41 0.89 1.21 3.43
N HIS A 42 1.68 0.63 2.54
CA HIS A 42 1.45 -0.69 1.94
C HIS A 42 0.12 -0.83 1.20
N VAL A 43 -0.43 0.26 0.67
CA VAL A 43 -1.68 0.21 -0.11
C VAL A 43 -1.44 -0.62 -1.37
N GLY A 44 -2.29 -1.63 -1.58
CA GLY A 44 -2.07 -2.66 -2.57
C GLY A 44 -3.36 -3.10 -3.28
N PRO A 45 -3.28 -3.64 -4.51
CA PRO A 45 -2.08 -3.80 -5.33
C PRO A 45 -1.37 -2.48 -5.65
N GLU A 46 -0.03 -2.50 -5.73
CA GLU A 46 0.81 -1.31 -5.91
C GLU A 46 0.53 -0.60 -7.24
N ALA A 47 0.85 0.69 -7.34
CA ALA A 47 0.53 1.47 -8.53
C ALA A 47 1.25 0.94 -9.78
N ALA A 48 2.46 0.40 -9.59
CA ALA A 48 3.25 -0.22 -10.65
C ALA A 48 2.58 -1.46 -11.29
N LEU A 49 1.59 -2.06 -10.60
CA LEU A 49 0.81 -3.20 -11.09
C LEU A 49 -0.59 -2.80 -11.61
N GLY A 50 -0.92 -1.50 -11.60
CA GLY A 50 -2.23 -1.03 -12.02
C GLY A 50 -3.33 -1.33 -11.00
N GLY A 51 -2.97 -1.44 -9.71
CA GLY A 51 -3.97 -1.53 -8.64
C GLY A 51 -4.80 -0.25 -8.50
N PRO A 52 -5.85 -0.24 -7.66
CA PRO A 52 -6.76 0.90 -7.52
C PRO A 52 -6.05 2.24 -7.23
N ILE A 53 -4.95 2.22 -6.47
CA ILE A 53 -4.15 3.42 -6.18
C ILE A 53 -3.52 4.06 -7.43
N ALA A 54 -3.28 3.30 -8.51
CA ALA A 54 -2.81 3.85 -9.79
C ALA A 54 -3.90 4.60 -10.57
N LEU A 55 -5.17 4.37 -10.22
CA LEU A 55 -6.33 4.90 -10.95
C LEU A 55 -6.92 6.13 -10.26
N LEU A 56 -6.28 6.64 -9.21
CA LEU A 56 -6.71 7.84 -8.52
C LEU A 56 -6.34 9.07 -9.35
N GLU A 57 -7.24 10.04 -9.38
CA GLU A 57 -7.04 11.34 -10.01
C GLU A 57 -7.23 12.45 -8.95
N ASP A 58 -6.62 13.61 -9.19
CA ASP A 58 -6.77 14.76 -8.29
C ASP A 58 -8.24 15.15 -8.14
N GLY A 59 -8.69 15.31 -6.89
CA GLY A 59 -10.07 15.65 -6.56
C GLY A 59 -10.98 14.45 -6.26
N ASP A 60 -10.49 13.20 -6.44
CA ASP A 60 -11.21 12.02 -5.99
C ASP A 60 -11.38 12.03 -4.46
N GLU A 61 -12.56 11.61 -3.98
CA GLU A 61 -12.81 11.44 -2.55
C GLU A 61 -12.33 10.06 -2.08
N ILE A 62 -11.54 10.06 -1.00
CA ILE A 62 -11.03 8.86 -0.34
C ILE A 62 -11.65 8.76 1.06
N VAL A 63 -12.33 7.65 1.32
CA VAL A 63 -12.98 7.35 2.59
C VAL A 63 -12.19 6.25 3.30
N ALA A 64 -11.65 6.57 4.47
CA ALA A 64 -11.02 5.60 5.36
C ALA A 64 -11.93 5.34 6.56
N ASP A 65 -12.53 4.15 6.61
CA ASP A 65 -13.43 3.73 7.68
C ASP A 65 -12.74 2.68 8.57
N LEU A 66 -12.42 3.09 9.81
CA LEU A 66 -11.78 2.23 10.81
C LEU A 66 -12.76 1.28 11.52
N GLY A 67 -14.06 1.51 11.38
CA GLY A 67 -15.11 0.63 11.89
C GLY A 67 -15.24 -0.63 11.04
N THR A 68 -15.14 -0.47 9.72
CA THR A 68 -15.16 -1.58 8.74
C THR A 68 -13.77 -2.03 8.28
N ASN A 69 -12.71 -1.29 8.64
CA ASN A 69 -11.34 -1.48 8.16
C ASN A 69 -11.22 -1.38 6.63
N GLU A 70 -11.91 -0.40 6.04
CA GLU A 70 -11.94 -0.17 4.61
C GLU A 70 -11.28 1.15 4.21
N LEU A 71 -10.79 1.17 2.97
CA LEU A 71 -10.19 2.33 2.33
C LEU A 71 -10.69 2.39 0.89
N ASN A 72 -11.67 3.26 0.64
CA ASN A 72 -12.43 3.29 -0.60
C ASN A 72 -12.22 4.63 -1.32
N CYS A 73 -12.21 4.57 -2.65
CA CYS A 73 -12.31 5.75 -3.51
C CYS A 73 -13.69 5.73 -4.15
N THR A 74 -14.53 6.71 -3.84
CA THR A 74 -15.95 6.70 -4.26
C THR A 74 -16.09 6.75 -5.78
N ALA A 75 -15.17 7.44 -6.47
CA ALA A 75 -15.14 7.47 -7.94
C ALA A 75 -14.85 6.10 -8.58
N LEU A 76 -14.13 5.21 -7.90
CA LEU A 76 -13.79 3.87 -8.41
C LEU A 76 -14.87 2.82 -8.13
N GLU A 77 -15.90 3.16 -7.36
CA GLU A 77 -17.10 2.32 -7.21
C GLU A 77 -17.92 2.28 -8.50
N ASP A 78 -17.87 3.34 -9.31
CA ASP A 78 -18.43 3.34 -10.66
C ASP A 78 -17.57 2.48 -11.59
N ALA A 79 -18.15 1.36 -12.03
CA ALA A 79 -17.49 0.42 -12.93
C ALA A 79 -17.05 1.06 -14.26
N ALA A 80 -17.80 2.05 -14.78
CA ALA A 80 -17.46 2.72 -16.03
C ALA A 80 -16.20 3.60 -15.86
N THR A 81 -16.16 4.40 -14.80
CA THR A 81 -14.99 5.21 -14.43
C THR A 81 -13.76 4.33 -14.19
N ARG A 82 -13.91 3.28 -13.39
CA ARG A 82 -12.83 2.32 -13.12
C ARG A 82 -12.30 1.68 -14.41
N ALA A 83 -13.19 1.21 -15.29
CA ALA A 83 -12.79 0.58 -16.55
C ALA A 83 -12.08 1.56 -17.48
N ARG A 84 -12.58 2.81 -17.59
CA ARG A 84 -11.94 3.86 -18.39
C ARG A 84 -10.52 4.16 -17.92
N ARG A 85 -10.34 4.35 -16.60
CA ARG A 85 -9.03 4.66 -16.01
C ARG A 85 -8.08 3.46 -16.12
N GLN A 86 -8.56 2.24 -15.92
CA GLN A 86 -7.79 1.02 -16.14
C GLN A 86 -7.30 0.91 -17.59
N ALA A 87 -8.18 1.14 -18.57
CA ALA A 87 -7.81 1.09 -19.98
C ALA A 87 -6.75 2.15 -20.34
N ALA A 88 -6.82 3.34 -19.75
CA ALA A 88 -5.79 4.37 -19.92
C ALA A 88 -4.44 3.92 -19.34
N TRP A 89 -4.44 3.31 -18.15
CA TRP A 89 -3.24 2.76 -17.53
C TRP A 89 -2.63 1.62 -18.36
N ASP A 90 -3.46 0.67 -18.82
CA ASP A 90 -3.04 -0.45 -19.66
C ASP A 90 -2.43 0.04 -20.99
N ARG A 91 -3.02 1.09 -21.58
CA ARG A 91 -2.50 1.71 -22.80
C ARG A 91 -1.11 2.31 -22.57
N ALA A 92 -0.92 3.06 -21.48
CA ALA A 92 0.38 3.65 -21.15
C ALA A 92 1.46 2.57 -20.91
N VAL A 93 1.08 1.44 -20.32
CA VAL A 93 1.97 0.28 -20.13
C VAL A 93 2.33 -0.37 -21.47
N ALA A 94 1.35 -0.57 -22.35
CA ALA A 94 1.56 -1.16 -23.67
C ALA A 94 2.46 -0.29 -24.55
N GLU A 95 2.23 1.02 -24.56
CA GLU A 95 3.03 2.02 -25.28
C GLU A 95 4.47 2.10 -24.74
N ASN A 96 4.70 1.75 -23.48
CA ASN A 96 6.00 1.79 -22.81
C ASN A 96 6.62 0.40 -22.54
N GLY A 97 6.40 -0.55 -23.47
CA GLY A 97 7.10 -1.84 -23.47
C GLY A 97 6.75 -2.77 -22.30
N GLY A 98 5.55 -2.65 -21.74
CA GLY A 98 5.06 -3.51 -20.67
C GLY A 98 5.36 -3.01 -19.25
N THR A 99 5.83 -1.77 -19.09
CA THR A 99 6.00 -1.12 -17.79
C THR A 99 5.40 0.28 -17.82
N HIS A 100 4.65 0.69 -16.80
CA HIS A 100 4.07 2.04 -16.77
C HIS A 100 5.19 3.12 -16.73
N PRO A 101 5.08 4.24 -17.47
CA PRO A 101 6.14 5.26 -17.56
C PRO A 101 6.51 5.91 -16.22
N ASN A 102 5.57 5.97 -15.26
CA ASN A 102 5.84 6.49 -13.91
C ASN A 102 6.65 5.52 -13.02
N CYS A 103 6.89 4.29 -13.46
CA CYS A 103 7.77 3.37 -12.73
C CYS A 103 9.21 3.86 -12.83
N GLY A 104 9.87 4.04 -11.67
CA GLY A 104 11.27 4.49 -11.63
C GLY A 104 12.23 3.58 -12.41
N VAL A 105 13.39 4.08 -12.79
CA VAL A 105 14.40 3.29 -13.53
C VAL A 105 15.04 2.26 -12.59
N ALA A 106 15.20 1.02 -13.08
CA ALA A 106 15.88 -0.07 -12.39
C ALA A 106 17.14 -0.47 -13.18
N ASP A 107 18.11 0.44 -13.23
CA ASP A 107 19.33 0.37 -14.05
C ASP A 107 20.42 -0.55 -13.48
N THR A 108 20.36 -0.85 -12.18
CA THR A 108 21.29 -1.80 -11.56
C THR A 108 20.76 -3.23 -11.62
N ARG A 109 21.68 -4.21 -11.70
CA ARG A 109 21.35 -5.64 -11.63
C ARG A 109 20.51 -5.99 -10.40
N LEU A 110 20.77 -5.34 -9.26
CA LEU A 110 20.05 -5.56 -8.01
C LEU A 110 18.60 -5.07 -8.12
N LEU A 111 18.39 -3.84 -8.58
CA LEU A 111 17.04 -3.28 -8.73
C LEU A 111 16.23 -4.01 -9.79
N HIS A 112 16.87 -4.39 -10.90
CA HIS A 112 16.24 -5.19 -11.95
C HIS A 112 15.79 -6.56 -11.42
N ARG A 113 16.66 -7.26 -10.69
CA ARG A 113 16.30 -8.53 -10.03
C ARG A 113 15.15 -8.31 -9.04
N ALA A 114 15.26 -7.29 -8.18
CA ALA A 114 14.23 -7.00 -7.20
C ALA A 114 12.86 -6.74 -7.85
N ARG A 115 12.81 -5.97 -8.94
CA ARG A 115 11.56 -5.73 -9.70
C ARG A 115 10.94 -7.03 -10.22
N LEU A 116 11.76 -7.96 -10.70
CA LEU A 116 11.27 -9.21 -11.31
C LEU A 116 10.94 -10.31 -10.29
N THR A 117 11.42 -10.20 -9.05
CA THR A 117 11.21 -11.24 -8.01
C THR A 117 10.43 -10.76 -6.79
N ALA A 118 10.17 -9.46 -6.65
CA ALA A 118 9.39 -8.95 -5.54
C ALA A 118 7.95 -9.47 -5.57
N VAL A 119 7.46 -9.87 -4.38
CA VAL A 119 6.04 -10.10 -4.12
C VAL A 119 5.41 -8.84 -3.51
N PRO A 120 4.08 -8.64 -3.65
CA PRO A 120 3.40 -7.48 -3.09
C PRO A 120 3.60 -7.31 -1.58
N ALA A 121 3.40 -6.09 -1.06
CA ALA A 121 3.46 -5.79 0.38
C ALA A 121 2.48 -6.66 1.20
N ILE A 122 1.29 -6.95 0.64
CA ILE A 122 0.30 -7.86 1.24
C ILE A 122 0.80 -9.32 1.40
N ARG A 123 1.92 -9.66 0.77
CA ARG A 123 2.62 -10.95 0.85
C ARG A 123 3.98 -10.82 1.55
N GLY A 124 4.28 -9.68 2.18
CA GLY A 124 5.50 -9.42 2.95
C GLY A 124 6.61 -8.68 2.19
N GLY A 125 6.42 -8.30 0.92
CA GLY A 125 7.38 -7.47 0.18
C GLY A 125 8.75 -8.11 -0.11
N GLY A 126 8.88 -9.43 0.10
CA GLY A 126 10.12 -10.18 -0.08
C GLY A 126 10.48 -10.46 -1.54
N LEU A 127 11.72 -10.91 -1.77
CA LEU A 127 12.17 -11.37 -3.09
C LEU A 127 12.00 -12.89 -3.19
N HIS A 128 11.15 -13.34 -4.10
CA HIS A 128 10.88 -14.77 -4.32
C HIS A 128 10.95 -15.16 -5.80
N PRO A 129 11.29 -16.42 -6.12
CA PRO A 129 11.24 -16.92 -7.48
C PRO A 129 9.86 -16.71 -8.12
N ASN A 130 9.83 -16.30 -9.39
CA ASN A 130 8.61 -16.14 -10.19
C ASN A 130 7.53 -15.22 -9.56
N ARG A 131 7.90 -14.31 -8.65
CA ARG A 131 6.97 -13.42 -7.92
C ARG A 131 5.90 -14.18 -7.14
N GLN A 132 6.20 -15.40 -6.71
CA GLN A 132 5.32 -16.23 -5.88
C GLN A 132 5.98 -16.49 -4.54
N VAL A 133 5.23 -16.34 -3.45
CA VAL A 133 5.75 -16.61 -2.09
C VAL A 133 6.27 -18.04 -2.04
N TRP A 134 7.57 -18.16 -1.81
CA TRP A 134 8.26 -19.43 -1.67
C TRP A 134 8.82 -19.54 -0.25
N VAL A 135 8.45 -20.63 0.42
CA VAL A 135 8.91 -20.96 1.78
C VAL A 135 9.64 -22.29 1.73
N ARG A 136 10.89 -22.29 2.17
CA ARG A 136 11.64 -23.53 2.35
C ARG A 136 11.02 -24.32 3.50
N ALA A 137 10.48 -25.50 3.21
CA ALA A 137 9.73 -26.35 4.16
C ALA A 137 8.49 -25.65 4.74
N PRO A 138 7.40 -25.52 3.96
CA PRO A 138 6.16 -24.92 4.44
C PRO A 138 5.62 -25.71 5.64
N ARG A 139 5.17 -24.99 6.66
CA ARG A 139 4.51 -25.56 7.84
C ARG A 139 3.04 -25.20 7.80
N VAL A 140 2.19 -26.11 8.28
CA VAL A 140 0.77 -25.83 8.50
C VAL A 140 0.66 -25.00 9.77
N ALA A 141 -0.12 -23.92 9.73
CA ALA A 141 -0.39 -23.14 10.92
C ALA A 141 -1.26 -23.97 11.87
N GLU A 142 -0.72 -24.35 13.02
CA GLU A 142 -1.48 -24.96 14.10
C GLU A 142 -1.86 -23.87 15.10
N ARG A 143 -3.16 -23.75 15.41
CA ARG A 143 -3.57 -22.91 16.54
C ARG A 143 -2.98 -23.49 17.81
N SER A 144 -2.11 -22.74 18.46
CA SER A 144 -1.76 -23.07 19.84
C SER A 144 -2.98 -22.84 20.75
N GLY A 145 -3.02 -23.51 21.89
CA GLY A 145 -4.00 -23.21 22.95
C GLY A 145 -3.76 -21.86 23.63
N PHE A 146 -2.83 -21.05 23.13
CA PHE A 146 -2.54 -19.72 23.64
C PHE A 146 -3.61 -18.74 23.19
N VAL A 147 -4.35 -18.20 24.16
CA VAL A 147 -5.33 -17.14 23.94
C VAL A 147 -4.71 -15.83 24.46
N PRO A 148 -4.31 -14.90 23.57
CA PRO A 148 -3.79 -13.62 24.02
C PRO A 148 -4.88 -12.86 24.78
N GLY A 149 -4.58 -12.46 26.01
CA GLY A 149 -5.47 -11.69 26.88
C GLY A 149 -4.75 -10.47 27.44
N ASN A 150 -5.45 -9.35 27.56
CA ASN A 150 -4.89 -8.16 28.18
C ASN A 150 -5.00 -8.28 29.71
N ARG A 151 -3.88 -8.52 30.39
CA ARG A 151 -3.81 -8.63 31.87
C ARG A 151 -4.40 -7.39 32.59
N PHE A 152 -4.32 -6.21 31.98
CA PHE A 152 -4.81 -4.96 32.56
C PHE A 152 -6.23 -4.61 32.10
N ARG A 153 -6.80 -5.37 31.17
CA ARG A 153 -8.19 -5.21 30.68
C ARG A 153 -8.84 -6.58 30.51
N PRO A 154 -9.06 -7.33 31.60
CA PRO A 154 -9.60 -8.69 31.53
C PRO A 154 -11.04 -8.74 30.96
N GLU A 155 -11.80 -7.64 31.08
CA GLU A 155 -13.16 -7.51 30.54
C GLU A 155 -13.22 -7.25 29.02
N ALA A 156 -12.07 -6.95 28.37
CA ALA A 156 -12.06 -6.52 26.98
C ALA A 156 -12.25 -7.73 26.05
N SER A 157 -13.42 -7.82 25.41
CA SER A 157 -13.77 -8.88 24.44
C SER A 157 -13.14 -8.70 23.06
N LYS A 158 -12.48 -7.57 22.80
CA LYS A 158 -11.74 -7.35 21.55
C LYS A 158 -10.45 -8.18 21.58
N ALA A 159 -10.46 -9.30 20.86
CA ALA A 159 -9.22 -9.90 20.39
C ALA A 159 -8.48 -8.85 19.54
N PHE A 160 -7.17 -8.75 19.73
CA PHE A 160 -6.30 -7.94 18.88
C PHE A 160 -6.40 -8.39 17.42
#